data_AF-A0A497L886-F1
#
_entry.id   AF-A0A497L886-F1
#
_cell.length_a   1.000
_cell.length_b   1.000
_cell.length_c   1.000
_cell.angle_alpha   90.00
_cell.angle_beta   90.00
_cell.angle_gamma   90.00
#
_symmetry.space_group_name_H-M   'P 1'
#
loop_
_entity.id
_entity.type
_entity.pdbx_description
1 polymer ?
#
loop_
_entity_poly.entity_id
_entity_poly.type
_entity_poly.pdbx_seq_one_letter_code
_entity_poly.pdbx_strand_id
1 'polypeptide(L)'
;MAEMAMQQAIELAESLKLRECIQCGLCTGGCPVSAKISLNVRRIVRLVGLFHELPMEPVEALWACTTCGTCELRCPKQLKPFEAIIGLRSILVEEGRIERTLIEALESAYTHGNPWGRGRAKRLEWSEELDFKLKHASEGFEWLYFVGCTPAYDMRAQEVARATARLLREAGLDFAVLGTEETCCGNEIYSMGEKGLFEELRDDNLAKFEKYGVERIVTPCPHGFNALRNLYGDAVPNVLHHSQLLSALIDEGKLKPERGLGLKVIYHDPCFLGKRNGVFEEPRHVIEAIPGVELLEFDRNRSRSLCCEGGGGRMWVDVPGEKLAERRVREAAEQGADVIAVACPFCLVTLEEAVKTAGFEEKLKVMDISELLLASLRGP
;
A
#
# COMPACT_ATOMS: atom_id res chain seq x y z
N MET A 1 -14.93 -15.70 -29.59
CA MET A 1 -14.67 -15.85 -28.14
C MET A 1 -13.46 -16.74 -27.88
N ALA A 2 -13.44 -18.02 -28.30
CA ALA A 2 -12.29 -18.91 -28.03
C ALA A 2 -10.95 -18.43 -28.64
N GLU A 3 -10.97 -17.91 -29.87
CA GLU A 3 -9.78 -17.39 -30.55
C GLU A 3 -9.21 -16.14 -29.87
N MET A 4 -10.10 -15.25 -29.41
CA MET A 4 -9.74 -14.04 -28.66
C MET A 4 -9.15 -14.37 -27.29
N ALA A 5 -9.76 -15.31 -26.55
CA ALA A 5 -9.26 -15.78 -25.26
C ALA A 5 -7.87 -16.44 -25.39
N MET A 6 -7.65 -17.22 -26.46
CA MET A 6 -6.34 -17.81 -26.74
C MET A 6 -5.29 -16.73 -27.04
N GLN A 7 -5.65 -15.70 -27.81
CA GLN A 7 -4.75 -14.59 -28.10
C GLN A 7 -4.37 -13.81 -26.84
N GLN A 8 -5.35 -13.47 -25.98
CA GLN A 8 -5.10 -12.83 -24.68
C GLN A 8 -4.18 -13.67 -23.78
N ALA A 9 -4.36 -15.00 -23.77
CA ALA A 9 -3.49 -15.89 -23.00
C ALA A 9 -2.06 -15.95 -23.54
N ILE A 10 -1.88 -15.93 -24.87
CA ILE A 10 -0.57 -15.86 -25.52
C ILE A 10 0.14 -14.55 -25.15
N GLU A 11 -0.56 -13.42 -25.28
CA GLU A 11 -0.01 -12.10 -24.95
C GLU A 11 0.41 -12.01 -23.47
N LEU A 12 -0.41 -12.54 -22.57
CA LEU A 12 -0.08 -12.60 -21.14
C LEU A 12 1.12 -13.53 -20.87
N ALA A 13 1.19 -14.68 -21.54
CA ALA A 13 2.29 -15.62 -21.40
C ALA A 13 3.63 -15.04 -21.88
N GLU A 14 3.61 -14.32 -22.99
CA GLU A 14 4.80 -13.73 -23.61
C GLU A 14 5.29 -12.50 -22.84
N SER A 15 4.40 -11.55 -22.54
CA SER A 15 4.73 -10.32 -21.80
C SER A 15 5.34 -10.60 -20.42
N LEU A 16 4.88 -11.67 -19.74
CA LEU A 16 5.37 -12.06 -18.42
C LEU A 16 6.39 -13.21 -18.44
N LYS A 17 6.83 -13.66 -19.63
CA LYS A 17 7.80 -14.75 -19.83
C LYS A 17 7.43 -16.04 -19.09
N LEU A 18 6.14 -16.36 -18.99
CA LEU A 18 5.63 -17.45 -18.13
C LEU A 18 6.10 -18.85 -18.58
N ARG A 19 6.51 -19.00 -19.84
CA ARG A 19 7.11 -20.23 -20.39
C ARG A 19 8.42 -20.63 -19.69
N GLU A 20 9.13 -19.68 -19.08
CA GLU A 20 10.35 -19.95 -18.32
C GLU A 20 10.09 -20.62 -16.95
N CYS A 21 8.83 -20.79 -16.55
CA CYS A 21 8.47 -21.32 -15.24
C CYS A 21 8.85 -22.80 -15.09
N ILE A 22 9.75 -23.09 -14.15
CA ILE A 22 10.23 -24.45 -13.81
C ILE A 22 9.30 -25.24 -12.87
N GLN A 23 8.11 -24.72 -12.56
CA GLN A 23 7.08 -25.42 -11.77
C GLN A 23 7.49 -25.83 -10.33
N CYS A 24 8.51 -25.18 -9.73
CA CYS A 24 8.99 -25.49 -8.38
C CYS A 24 7.94 -25.33 -7.26
N GLY A 25 6.90 -24.50 -7.47
CA GLY A 25 5.77 -24.34 -6.54
C GLY A 25 5.99 -23.41 -5.35
N LEU A 26 7.14 -22.73 -5.26
CA LEU A 26 7.40 -21.75 -4.20
C LEU A 26 6.37 -20.60 -4.18
N CYS A 27 5.82 -20.23 -5.33
CA CYS A 27 4.79 -19.20 -5.43
C CYS A 27 3.48 -19.58 -4.71
N THR A 28 3.01 -20.82 -4.85
CA THR A 28 1.81 -21.29 -4.14
C THR A 28 2.15 -21.68 -2.70
N GLY A 29 3.22 -22.45 -2.48
CA GLY A 29 3.58 -22.93 -1.14
C GLY A 29 4.00 -21.83 -0.17
N GLY A 30 4.49 -20.70 -0.68
CA GLY A 30 4.81 -19.51 0.11
C GLY A 30 3.70 -18.47 0.21
N CYS A 31 2.60 -18.65 -0.51
CA CYS A 31 1.51 -17.68 -0.54
C CYS A 31 0.68 -17.79 0.75
N PRO A 32 0.54 -16.71 1.52
CA PRO A 32 -0.24 -16.76 2.75
C PRO A 32 -1.75 -16.87 2.47
N VAL A 33 -2.21 -16.45 1.29
CA VAL A 33 -3.62 -16.55 0.87
C VAL A 33 -3.96 -17.97 0.41
N SER A 34 -3.03 -18.67 -0.25
CA SER A 34 -3.25 -20.05 -0.75
C SER A 34 -3.50 -21.08 0.36
N ALA A 35 -3.18 -20.75 1.61
CA ALA A 35 -3.50 -21.59 2.76
C ALA A 35 -4.97 -21.47 3.21
N LYS A 36 -5.68 -20.40 2.81
CA LYS A 36 -7.05 -20.09 3.22
C LYS A 36 -8.07 -20.38 2.13
N ILE A 37 -7.69 -20.15 0.88
CA ILE A 37 -8.57 -20.28 -0.29
C ILE A 37 -7.84 -21.05 -1.41
N SER A 38 -8.60 -21.60 -2.35
CA SER A 38 -8.14 -22.43 -3.47
C SER A 38 -7.28 -21.71 -4.52
N LEU A 39 -6.68 -20.56 -4.20
CA LEU A 39 -5.77 -19.84 -5.07
C LEU A 39 -4.48 -20.65 -5.30
N ASN A 40 -4.25 -21.08 -6.54
CA ASN A 40 -3.05 -21.83 -6.93
C ASN A 40 -2.25 -21.09 -7.99
N VAL A 41 -1.34 -20.22 -7.54
CA VAL A 41 -0.50 -19.38 -8.38
C VAL A 41 0.36 -20.20 -9.36
N ARG A 42 0.95 -21.32 -8.90
CA ARG A 42 1.72 -22.25 -9.76
C ARG A 42 0.87 -22.76 -10.92
N ARG A 43 -0.35 -23.21 -10.62
CA ARG A 43 -1.28 -23.73 -11.64
C ARG A 43 -1.64 -22.63 -12.64
N ILE A 44 -1.94 -21.41 -12.17
CA ILE A 44 -2.22 -20.26 -13.03
C ILE A 44 -1.06 -20.01 -14.01
N VAL A 45 0.16 -19.85 -13.49
CA VAL A 45 1.35 -19.62 -14.32
C VAL A 45 1.57 -20.76 -15.34
N ARG A 46 1.32 -22.02 -14.94
CA ARG A 46 1.47 -23.18 -15.83
C ARG A 46 0.47 -23.16 -16.98
N LEU A 47 -0.81 -22.93 -16.67
CA LEU A 47 -1.90 -22.99 -17.62
C LEU A 47 -1.81 -21.84 -18.63
N VAL A 48 -1.59 -20.61 -18.16
CA VAL A 48 -1.38 -19.46 -19.04
C VAL A 48 -0.10 -19.65 -19.86
N GLY A 49 1.02 -19.97 -19.20
CA GLY A 49 2.33 -19.98 -19.84
C GLY A 49 2.54 -21.08 -20.89
N LEU A 50 2.13 -22.32 -20.61
CA LEU A 50 2.38 -23.44 -21.52
C LEU A 50 1.18 -23.83 -22.37
N PHE A 51 -0.03 -23.73 -21.81
CA PHE A 51 -1.25 -24.22 -22.46
C PHE A 51 -2.09 -23.10 -23.07
N HIS A 52 -1.72 -21.84 -22.84
CA HIS A 52 -2.50 -20.65 -23.25
C HIS A 52 -3.96 -20.73 -22.80
N GLU A 53 -4.17 -21.27 -21.59
CA GLU A 53 -5.47 -21.34 -20.94
C GLU A 53 -5.61 -20.20 -19.92
N LEU A 54 -6.82 -19.67 -19.77
CA LEU A 54 -7.16 -18.63 -18.79
C LEU A 54 -7.92 -19.27 -17.60
N PRO A 55 -7.22 -19.73 -16.54
CA PRO A 55 -7.86 -20.35 -15.38
C PRO A 55 -8.50 -19.30 -14.47
N MET A 56 -9.70 -18.86 -14.84
CA MET A 56 -10.42 -17.79 -14.15
C MET A 56 -11.30 -18.28 -12.98
N GLU A 57 -11.48 -19.60 -12.84
CA GLU A 57 -12.33 -20.19 -11.81
C GLU A 57 -11.55 -20.84 -10.65
N PRO A 58 -12.02 -20.72 -9.40
CA PRO A 58 -13.14 -19.86 -8.97
C PRO A 58 -12.73 -18.38 -8.93
N VAL A 59 -13.60 -17.48 -9.41
CA VAL A 59 -13.33 -16.04 -9.54
C VAL A 59 -12.90 -15.42 -8.22
N GLU A 60 -13.51 -15.85 -7.10
CA GLU A 60 -13.23 -15.34 -5.76
C GLU A 60 -11.78 -15.60 -5.34
N ALA A 61 -11.17 -16.69 -5.81
CA ALA A 61 -9.77 -16.99 -5.52
C ALA A 61 -8.82 -16.00 -6.21
N LEU A 62 -9.19 -15.48 -7.40
CA LEU A 62 -8.42 -14.43 -8.05
C LEU A 62 -8.49 -13.13 -7.26
N TRP A 63 -9.67 -12.73 -6.79
CA TRP A 63 -9.87 -11.52 -5.96
C TRP A 63 -9.28 -11.62 -4.54
N ALA A 64 -9.03 -12.84 -4.05
CA ALA A 64 -8.33 -13.05 -2.78
C ALA A 64 -6.84 -12.69 -2.80
N CYS A 65 -6.20 -12.65 -3.98
CA CYS A 65 -4.80 -12.24 -4.10
C CYS A 65 -4.60 -10.78 -3.66
N THR A 66 -3.71 -10.55 -2.72
CA THR A 66 -3.41 -9.19 -2.22
C THR A 66 -2.35 -8.44 -3.02
N THR A 67 -1.90 -9.02 -4.13
CA THR A 67 -0.79 -8.54 -4.99
C THR A 67 0.52 -8.23 -4.23
N CYS A 68 0.71 -8.80 -3.03
CA CYS A 68 1.82 -8.48 -2.11
C CYS A 68 3.24 -8.86 -2.58
N GLY A 69 3.40 -9.49 -3.74
CA GLY A 69 4.70 -9.83 -4.32
C GLY A 69 5.46 -11.00 -3.67
N THR A 70 4.90 -11.69 -2.68
CA THR A 70 5.59 -12.86 -2.04
C THR A 70 5.97 -13.94 -3.06
N CYS A 71 5.14 -14.16 -4.08
CA CYS A 71 5.37 -15.14 -5.13
C CYS A 71 6.47 -14.72 -6.12
N GLU A 72 6.65 -13.42 -6.36
CA GLU A 72 7.72 -12.86 -7.19
C GLU A 72 9.05 -12.98 -6.46
N LEU A 73 9.14 -12.51 -5.22
CA LEU A 73 10.37 -12.54 -4.41
C LEU A 73 10.98 -13.95 -4.26
N ARG A 74 10.14 -14.98 -4.23
CA ARG A 74 10.58 -16.37 -4.07
C ARG A 74 10.80 -17.11 -5.39
N CYS A 75 10.56 -16.46 -6.53
CA CYS A 75 10.68 -17.12 -7.82
C CYS A 75 12.17 -17.26 -8.22
N PRO A 76 12.72 -18.48 -8.34
CA PRO A 76 14.13 -18.67 -8.74
C PRO A 76 14.39 -18.24 -10.19
N LYS A 77 13.32 -18.08 -10.97
CA LYS A 77 13.34 -17.62 -12.36
C LYS A 77 13.02 -16.13 -12.51
N GLN A 78 12.85 -15.41 -11.40
CA GLN A 78 12.57 -13.96 -11.38
C GLN A 78 11.33 -13.59 -12.22
N LEU A 79 10.35 -14.50 -12.27
CA LEU A 79 9.05 -14.22 -12.87
C LEU A 79 8.20 -13.38 -11.91
N LYS A 80 7.13 -12.78 -12.44
CA LYS A 80 6.14 -12.01 -11.67
C LYS A 80 4.77 -12.70 -11.63
N PRO A 81 4.59 -13.79 -10.85
CA PRO A 81 3.35 -14.56 -10.90
C PRO A 81 2.08 -13.78 -10.51
N PHE A 82 2.18 -12.78 -9.65
CA PHE A 82 1.02 -11.96 -9.29
C PHE A 82 0.55 -11.08 -10.46
N GLU A 83 1.42 -10.70 -11.40
CA GLU A 83 1.02 -9.97 -12.63
C GLU A 83 0.14 -10.84 -13.53
N ALA A 84 0.37 -12.16 -13.53
CA ALA A 84 -0.52 -13.07 -14.25
C ALA A 84 -1.93 -13.05 -13.65
N ILE A 85 -2.05 -12.90 -12.32
CA ILE A 85 -3.35 -12.76 -11.65
C ILE A 85 -3.99 -11.42 -12.00
N ILE A 86 -3.22 -10.32 -12.01
CA ILE A 86 -3.72 -9.01 -12.45
C ILE A 86 -4.21 -9.08 -13.90
N GLY A 87 -3.47 -9.75 -14.79
CA GLY A 87 -3.88 -9.98 -16.17
C GLY A 87 -5.19 -10.76 -16.29
N LEU A 88 -5.38 -11.82 -15.49
CA LEU A 88 -6.67 -12.53 -15.43
C LEU A 88 -7.79 -11.65 -14.88
N ARG A 89 -7.51 -10.81 -13.87
CA ARG A 89 -8.48 -9.83 -13.36
C ARG A 89 -8.88 -8.81 -14.42
N SER A 90 -7.93 -8.33 -15.24
CA SER A 90 -8.25 -7.43 -16.37
C SER A 90 -9.25 -8.05 -17.33
N ILE A 91 -9.08 -9.33 -17.67
CA ILE A 91 -10.03 -10.05 -18.53
C ILE A 91 -11.39 -10.18 -17.85
N LEU A 92 -11.43 -10.51 -16.55
CA LEU A 92 -12.68 -10.54 -15.78
C LEU A 92 -13.38 -9.17 -15.75
N VAL A 93 -12.61 -8.09 -15.65
CA VAL A 93 -13.13 -6.72 -15.69
C VAL A 93 -13.75 -6.41 -17.04
N GLU A 94 -13.07 -6.74 -18.14
CA GLU A 94 -13.59 -6.61 -19.51
C GLU A 94 -14.87 -7.45 -19.74
N GLU A 95 -14.97 -8.62 -19.11
CA GLU A 95 -16.16 -9.49 -19.15
C GLU A 95 -17.29 -9.02 -18.21
N GLY A 96 -17.07 -7.98 -17.38
CA GLY A 96 -18.03 -7.51 -16.38
C GLY A 96 -18.23 -8.48 -15.20
N ARG A 97 -17.28 -9.39 -14.97
CA ARG A 97 -17.32 -10.44 -13.93
C ARG A 97 -16.52 -10.02 -12.71
N ILE A 98 -17.00 -8.96 -12.08
CA ILE A 98 -16.34 -8.30 -10.95
C ILE A 98 -17.24 -8.40 -9.71
N GLU A 99 -16.64 -8.57 -8.53
CA GLU A 99 -17.36 -8.43 -7.26
C GLU A 99 -18.03 -7.06 -7.14
N ARG A 100 -19.28 -7.03 -6.68
CA ARG A 100 -20.08 -5.80 -6.65
C ARG A 100 -19.40 -4.65 -5.90
N THR A 101 -18.78 -4.94 -4.76
CA THR A 101 -18.12 -3.91 -3.95
C THR A 101 -16.86 -3.35 -4.62
N LEU A 102 -16.21 -4.12 -5.49
CA LEU A 102 -15.12 -3.60 -6.33
C LEU A 102 -15.66 -2.70 -7.43
N ILE A 103 -16.80 -3.04 -8.04
CA ILE A 103 -17.45 -2.17 -9.02
C ILE A 103 -17.73 -0.81 -8.39
N GLU A 104 -18.32 -0.78 -7.19
CA GLU A 104 -18.60 0.45 -6.44
C GLU A 104 -17.31 1.26 -6.16
N ALA A 105 -16.20 0.59 -5.84
CA ALA A 105 -14.90 1.23 -5.64
C ALA A 105 -14.30 1.79 -6.95
N LEU A 106 -14.41 1.07 -8.05
CA LEU A 106 -13.96 1.49 -9.39
C LEU A 106 -14.78 2.68 -9.89
N GLU A 107 -16.10 2.62 -9.78
CA GLU A 107 -17.02 3.71 -10.14
C GLU A 107 -16.75 4.97 -9.31
N SER A 108 -16.51 4.81 -8.01
CA SER A 108 -16.10 5.93 -7.16
C SER A 108 -14.75 6.50 -7.58
N ALA A 109 -13.78 5.64 -7.96
CA ALA A 109 -12.48 6.11 -8.42
C ALA A 109 -12.60 6.93 -9.72
N TYR A 110 -13.46 6.50 -10.65
CA TYR A 110 -13.76 7.23 -11.87
C TYR A 110 -14.46 8.56 -11.59
N THR A 111 -15.56 8.55 -10.84
CA THR A 111 -16.42 9.72 -10.63
C THR A 111 -15.85 10.74 -9.63
N HIS A 112 -15.15 10.28 -8.60
CA HIS A 112 -14.68 11.09 -7.48
C HIS A 112 -13.16 11.13 -7.34
N GLY A 113 -12.41 10.42 -8.18
CA GLY A 113 -10.95 10.36 -8.09
C GLY A 113 -10.46 9.62 -6.84
N ASN A 114 -11.29 8.80 -6.19
CA ASN A 114 -10.91 7.96 -5.06
C ASN A 114 -11.86 6.76 -4.89
N PRO A 115 -11.38 5.63 -4.37
CA PRO A 115 -12.21 4.42 -4.23
C PRO A 115 -13.06 4.36 -2.94
N TRP A 116 -13.19 5.46 -2.18
CA TRP A 116 -13.86 5.47 -0.86
C TRP A 116 -15.30 6.01 -0.89
N GLY A 117 -15.88 6.28 -2.05
CA GLY A 117 -17.24 6.80 -2.19
C GLY A 117 -17.42 8.22 -1.63
N ARG A 118 -16.33 8.98 -1.45
CA ARG A 118 -16.35 10.33 -0.88
C ARG A 118 -16.14 11.38 -1.97
N GLY A 119 -16.94 12.45 -1.94
CA GLY A 119 -16.81 13.54 -2.89
C GLY A 119 -15.48 14.31 -2.76
N ARG A 120 -14.99 14.87 -3.88
CA ARG A 120 -13.71 15.62 -3.94
C ARG A 120 -13.64 16.79 -2.95
N ALA A 121 -14.76 17.48 -2.69
CA ALA A 121 -14.82 18.61 -1.76
C ALA A 121 -14.40 18.24 -0.32
N LYS A 122 -14.57 16.97 0.07
CA LYS A 122 -14.23 16.47 1.41
C LYS A 122 -12.75 16.14 1.59
N ARG A 123 -11.95 16.20 0.52
CA ARG A 123 -10.55 15.72 0.56
C ARG A 123 -9.68 16.45 1.57
N LEU A 124 -10.00 17.71 1.88
CA LEU A 124 -9.23 18.53 2.81
C LEU A 124 -9.78 18.53 4.25
N GLU A 125 -10.85 17.77 4.55
CA GLU A 125 -11.42 17.70 5.92
C GLU A 125 -10.35 17.28 6.95
N TRP A 126 -9.40 16.41 6.57
CA TRP A 126 -8.30 15.98 7.47
C TRP A 126 -7.41 17.13 7.95
N SER A 127 -7.33 18.22 7.17
CA SER A 127 -6.46 19.37 7.43
C SER A 127 -7.08 20.42 8.35
N GLU A 128 -8.38 20.32 8.65
CA GLU A 128 -9.09 21.31 9.48
C GLU A 128 -8.55 21.39 10.92
N GLU A 129 -7.97 20.29 11.42
CA GLU A 129 -7.35 20.20 12.76
C GLU A 129 -5.85 20.55 12.77
N LEU A 130 -5.30 21.03 11.66
CA LEU A 130 -3.94 21.58 11.64
C LEU A 130 -3.94 22.98 12.23
N ASP A 131 -2.91 23.29 13.01
CA ASP A 131 -2.66 24.62 13.56
C ASP A 131 -2.01 25.58 12.54
N PHE A 132 -1.97 25.17 11.26
CA PHE A 132 -1.43 25.95 10.16
C PHE A 132 -2.19 25.69 8.86
N LYS A 133 -2.11 26.67 7.97
CA LYS A 133 -2.67 26.56 6.63
C LYS A 133 -1.70 25.80 5.71
N LEU A 134 -2.21 24.78 5.03
CA LEU A 134 -1.49 24.09 3.97
C LEU A 134 -1.40 24.98 2.73
N LYS A 135 -0.21 25.03 2.12
CA LYS A 135 -0.03 25.63 0.79
C LYS A 135 -0.67 24.74 -0.27
N HIS A 136 -1.33 25.36 -1.22
CA HIS A 136 -1.69 24.70 -2.47
C HIS A 136 -0.49 24.68 -3.43
N ALA A 137 -0.39 23.67 -4.30
CA ALA A 137 0.71 23.53 -5.26
C ALA A 137 0.89 24.76 -6.17
N SER A 138 -0.17 25.55 -6.39
CA SER A 138 -0.10 26.82 -7.14
C SER A 138 0.66 27.94 -6.45
N GLU A 139 0.98 27.80 -5.15
CA GLU A 139 1.67 28.83 -4.35
C GLU A 139 3.20 28.68 -4.36
N GLY A 140 3.74 27.67 -5.07
CA GLY A 140 5.15 27.31 -5.08
C GLY A 140 5.55 26.46 -3.85
N PHE A 141 6.45 25.51 -4.08
CA PHE A 141 6.87 24.51 -3.08
C PHE A 141 8.17 23.81 -3.51
N GLU A 142 8.85 23.16 -2.58
CA GLU A 142 9.95 22.23 -2.88
C GLU A 142 9.45 20.77 -2.90
N TRP A 143 8.55 20.43 -1.97
CA TRP A 143 7.98 19.09 -1.84
C TRP A 143 6.48 19.08 -2.08
N LEU A 144 6.01 18.22 -2.98
CA LEU A 144 4.60 17.86 -3.01
C LEU A 144 4.34 16.79 -1.95
N TYR A 145 3.51 17.09 -0.97
CA TYR A 145 2.95 16.09 -0.08
C TYR A 145 1.73 15.44 -0.75
N PHE A 146 1.95 14.30 -1.39
CA PHE A 146 0.89 13.52 -2.03
C PHE A 146 0.20 12.65 -0.97
N VAL A 147 -0.94 13.13 -0.47
CA VAL A 147 -1.64 12.58 0.70
C VAL A 147 -2.19 11.17 0.40
N GLY A 148 -2.72 10.98 -0.79
CA GLY A 148 -3.38 9.76 -1.21
C GLY A 148 -4.80 9.62 -0.64
N CYS A 149 -5.52 8.59 -1.09
CA CYS A 149 -6.95 8.47 -0.80
C CYS A 149 -7.26 8.08 0.65
N THR A 150 -6.59 7.06 1.18
CA THR A 150 -6.91 6.54 2.52
C THR A 150 -6.64 7.57 3.61
N PRO A 151 -5.45 8.22 3.67
CA PRO A 151 -5.21 9.28 4.65
C PRO A 151 -6.10 10.50 4.47
N ALA A 152 -6.66 10.75 3.27
CA ALA A 152 -7.58 11.86 3.07
C ALA A 152 -9.02 11.56 3.55
N TYR A 153 -9.49 10.31 3.44
CA TYR A 153 -10.92 9.96 3.58
C TYR A 153 -11.27 8.98 4.70
N ASP A 154 -10.32 8.16 5.15
CA ASP A 154 -10.55 7.24 6.28
C ASP A 154 -10.18 7.94 7.60
N MET A 155 -11.14 8.02 8.53
CA MET A 155 -10.99 8.82 9.76
C MET A 155 -9.76 8.43 10.58
N ARG A 156 -9.42 7.14 10.64
CA ARG A 156 -8.24 6.69 11.39
C ARG A 156 -6.95 7.08 10.68
N ALA A 157 -6.92 6.90 9.36
CA ALA A 157 -5.76 7.23 8.55
C ALA A 157 -5.54 8.74 8.38
N GLN A 158 -6.55 9.58 8.63
CA GLN A 158 -6.40 11.03 8.67
C GLN A 158 -5.38 11.50 9.73
N GLU A 159 -5.21 10.76 10.82
CA GLU A 159 -4.14 11.05 11.79
C GLU A 159 -2.75 10.89 11.19
N VAL A 160 -2.54 9.91 10.29
CA VAL A 160 -1.28 9.76 9.55
C VAL A 160 -1.05 10.97 8.65
N ALA A 161 -2.12 11.46 8.01
CA ALA A 161 -2.03 12.63 7.15
C ALA A 161 -1.56 13.87 7.94
N ARG A 162 -2.20 14.11 9.09
CA ARG A 162 -1.88 15.19 10.03
C ARG A 162 -0.49 15.05 10.63
N ALA A 163 -0.14 13.87 11.12
CA ALA A 163 1.13 13.61 11.77
C ALA A 163 2.29 13.86 10.81
N THR A 164 2.19 13.35 9.59
CA THR A 164 3.17 13.61 8.53
C THR A 164 3.26 15.10 8.22
N ALA A 165 2.14 15.81 8.01
CA ALA A 165 2.15 17.24 7.71
C ALA A 165 2.81 18.08 8.84
N ARG A 166 2.52 17.75 10.11
CA ARG A 166 3.13 18.41 11.27
C ARG A 166 4.63 18.16 11.34
N LEU A 167 5.09 16.93 11.07
CA LEU A 167 6.51 16.59 11.01
C LEU A 167 7.24 17.33 9.88
N LEU A 168 6.64 17.41 8.68
CA LEU A 168 7.23 18.17 7.57
C LEU A 168 7.37 19.66 7.92
N ARG A 169 6.37 20.23 8.60
CA ARG A 169 6.41 21.61 9.08
C ARG A 169 7.48 21.81 10.16
N GLU A 170 7.54 20.93 11.16
CA GLU A 170 8.53 21.01 12.25
C GLU A 170 9.96 20.94 11.70
N ALA A 171 10.18 20.10 10.69
CA ALA A 171 11.45 19.99 9.99
C ALA A 171 11.80 21.23 9.13
N GLY A 172 10.89 22.21 9.02
CA GLY A 172 11.07 23.42 8.25
C GLY A 172 11.03 23.21 6.73
N LEU A 173 10.38 22.15 6.24
CA LEU A 173 10.26 21.89 4.81
C LEU A 173 9.25 22.82 4.14
N ASP A 174 9.57 23.27 2.93
CA ASP A 174 8.64 23.98 2.06
C ASP A 174 7.81 22.98 1.25
N PHE A 175 6.60 22.68 1.72
CA PHE A 175 5.71 21.71 1.08
C PHE A 175 4.33 22.27 0.77
N ALA A 176 3.71 21.70 -0.27
CA ALA A 176 2.34 21.97 -0.66
C ALA A 176 1.55 20.68 -0.88
N VAL A 177 0.23 20.80 -0.99
CA VAL A 177 -0.69 19.73 -1.39
C VAL A 177 -1.41 20.12 -2.68
N LEU A 178 -1.91 19.13 -3.42
CA LEU A 178 -2.79 19.34 -4.58
C LEU A 178 -4.24 19.70 -4.18
N GLY A 179 -4.55 19.76 -2.88
CA GLY A 179 -5.88 20.11 -2.40
C GLY A 179 -6.96 19.17 -2.95
N THR A 180 -8.08 19.73 -3.37
CA THR A 180 -9.20 18.99 -3.97
C THR A 180 -8.91 18.50 -5.41
N GLU A 181 -7.82 18.97 -6.03
CA GLU A 181 -7.37 18.50 -7.35
C GLU A 181 -6.66 17.15 -7.26
N GLU A 182 -6.17 16.72 -6.08
CA GLU A 182 -5.46 15.44 -5.96
C GLU A 182 -6.37 14.25 -6.32
N THR A 183 -5.91 13.41 -7.25
CA THR A 183 -6.61 12.21 -7.71
C THR A 183 -5.88 10.96 -7.20
N CYS A 184 -6.59 9.83 -7.10
CA CYS A 184 -6.03 8.54 -6.70
C CYS A 184 -4.74 8.20 -7.48
N CYS A 185 -3.74 7.64 -6.79
CA CYS A 185 -2.51 7.14 -7.40
C CYS A 185 -2.71 5.92 -8.34
N GLY A 186 -3.91 5.33 -8.36
CA GLY A 186 -4.25 4.23 -9.26
C GLY A 186 -3.69 2.85 -8.88
N ASN A 187 -2.86 2.69 -7.85
CA ASN A 187 -2.24 1.39 -7.50
C ASN A 187 -3.27 0.25 -7.33
N GLU A 188 -4.35 0.50 -6.61
CA GLU A 188 -5.39 -0.50 -6.39
C GLU A 188 -6.23 -0.74 -7.65
N ILE A 189 -6.46 0.30 -8.45
CA ILE A 189 -7.18 0.20 -9.73
C ILE A 189 -6.42 -0.71 -10.69
N TYR A 190 -5.10 -0.50 -10.81
CA TYR A 190 -4.21 -1.40 -11.53
C TYR A 190 -4.24 -2.83 -10.96
N SER A 191 -4.15 -2.96 -9.63
CA SER A 191 -4.15 -4.27 -8.98
C SER A 191 -5.48 -5.02 -9.12
N MET A 192 -6.59 -4.30 -9.28
CA MET A 192 -7.91 -4.85 -9.59
C MET A 192 -8.05 -5.24 -11.07
N GLY A 193 -7.08 -4.89 -11.92
CA GLY A 193 -7.10 -5.23 -13.34
C GLY A 193 -7.76 -4.19 -14.24
N GLU A 194 -8.30 -3.10 -13.70
CA GLU A 194 -8.92 -2.02 -14.50
C GLU A 194 -7.84 -1.07 -15.06
N LYS A 195 -7.20 -1.50 -16.16
CA LYS A 195 -6.05 -0.80 -16.72
C LYS A 195 -6.41 0.56 -17.33
N GLY A 196 -7.58 0.67 -17.97
CA GLY A 196 -8.01 1.91 -18.60
C GLY A 196 -8.22 3.03 -17.58
N LEU A 197 -8.91 2.73 -16.48
CA LEU A 197 -9.09 3.70 -15.40
C LEU A 197 -7.75 4.03 -14.71
N PHE A 198 -6.86 3.05 -14.55
CA PHE A 198 -5.52 3.33 -14.02
C PHE A 198 -4.77 4.35 -14.89
N GLU A 199 -4.79 4.20 -16.22
CA GLU A 199 -4.16 5.11 -17.16
C GLU A 199 -4.78 6.51 -17.09
N GLU A 200 -6.10 6.63 -17.04
CA GLU A 200 -6.79 7.92 -16.88
C GLU A 200 -6.39 8.65 -15.59
N LEU A 201 -6.37 7.94 -14.45
CA LEU A 201 -5.97 8.50 -13.16
C LEU A 201 -4.48 8.88 -13.13
N ARG A 202 -3.62 8.08 -13.78
CA ARG A 202 -2.19 8.37 -13.92
C ARG A 202 -2.00 9.66 -14.72
N ASP A 203 -2.63 9.75 -15.88
CA ASP A 203 -2.43 10.85 -16.82
C ASP A 203 -2.99 12.17 -16.26
N ASP A 204 -4.11 12.13 -15.54
CA ASP A 204 -4.65 13.28 -14.78
C ASP A 204 -3.68 13.77 -13.69
N ASN A 205 -3.01 12.85 -12.98
CA ASN A 205 -1.99 13.23 -12.00
C ASN A 205 -0.73 13.80 -12.68
N LEU A 206 -0.26 13.18 -13.77
CA LEU A 206 0.91 13.66 -14.52
C LEU A 206 0.68 15.06 -15.09
N ALA A 207 -0.51 15.34 -15.63
CA ALA A 207 -0.87 16.67 -16.11
C ALA A 207 -0.80 17.73 -15.00
N LYS A 208 -1.19 17.39 -13.76
CA LYS A 208 -1.06 18.29 -12.60
C LYS A 208 0.38 18.44 -12.15
N PHE A 209 1.16 17.36 -12.17
CA PHE A 209 2.57 17.40 -11.83
C PHE A 209 3.34 18.31 -12.79
N GLU A 210 3.07 18.21 -14.09
CA GLU A 210 3.63 19.10 -15.10
C GLU A 210 3.16 20.55 -14.89
N LYS A 211 1.84 20.76 -14.74
CA LYS A 211 1.24 22.10 -14.52
C LYS A 211 1.86 22.84 -13.32
N TYR A 212 2.15 22.13 -12.24
CA TYR A 212 2.66 22.72 -11.00
C TYR A 212 4.17 22.54 -10.80
N GLY A 213 4.89 21.95 -11.76
CA GLY A 213 6.35 21.78 -11.67
C GLY A 213 6.79 20.85 -10.53
N VAL A 214 6.11 19.72 -10.34
CA VAL A 214 6.42 18.76 -9.27
C VAL A 214 7.70 18.00 -9.56
N GLU A 215 8.75 18.25 -8.77
CA GLU A 215 10.03 17.52 -8.88
C GLU A 215 10.22 16.49 -7.76
N ARG A 216 9.69 16.76 -6.57
CA ARG A 216 9.84 15.93 -5.38
C ARG A 216 8.49 15.62 -4.76
N ILE A 217 8.22 14.35 -4.52
CA ILE A 217 7.01 13.87 -3.87
C ILE A 217 7.37 13.13 -2.60
N VAL A 218 6.66 13.43 -1.51
CA VAL A 218 6.57 12.56 -0.34
C VAL A 218 5.15 12.05 -0.20
N THR A 219 4.98 10.75 0.06
CA THR A 219 3.66 10.14 0.28
C THR A 219 3.68 9.21 1.48
N PRO A 220 2.58 9.16 2.28
CA PRO A 220 2.54 8.30 3.45
C PRO A 220 2.09 6.87 3.12
N CYS A 221 1.65 6.61 1.88
CA CYS A 221 1.11 5.33 1.46
C CYS A 221 2.11 4.56 0.58
N PRO A 222 2.56 3.36 0.97
CA PRO A 222 3.42 2.52 0.14
C PRO A 222 2.83 2.13 -1.22
N HIS A 223 1.49 2.03 -1.32
CA HIS A 223 0.81 1.76 -2.60
C HIS A 223 0.92 2.97 -3.53
N GLY A 224 0.73 4.18 -3.00
CA GLY A 224 0.97 5.43 -3.74
C GLY A 224 2.43 5.57 -4.16
N PHE A 225 3.35 5.31 -3.23
CA PHE A 225 4.78 5.27 -3.51
C PHE A 225 5.12 4.30 -4.65
N ASN A 226 4.58 3.08 -4.61
CA ASN A 226 4.80 2.10 -5.67
C ASN A 226 4.24 2.54 -7.03
N ALA A 227 3.03 3.10 -7.08
CA ALA A 227 2.46 3.57 -8.34
C ALA A 227 3.27 4.72 -8.93
N LEU A 228 3.50 5.78 -8.14
CA LEU A 228 4.23 6.97 -8.56
C LEU A 228 5.67 6.65 -9.00
N ARG A 229 6.34 5.69 -8.34
CA ARG A 229 7.71 5.32 -8.66
C ARG A 229 7.82 4.31 -9.80
N ASN A 230 7.00 3.26 -9.80
CA ASN A 230 7.21 2.10 -10.67
C ASN A 230 6.21 1.97 -11.82
N LEU A 231 5.04 2.62 -11.73
CA LEU A 231 3.95 2.48 -12.71
C LEU A 231 3.70 3.76 -13.53
N TYR A 232 4.32 4.89 -13.14
CA TYR A 232 4.19 6.18 -13.83
C TYR A 232 5.32 6.44 -14.85
N GLY A 233 6.15 5.43 -15.15
CA GLY A 233 7.16 5.50 -16.21
C GLY A 233 8.28 6.52 -15.97
N ASP A 234 8.79 6.59 -14.74
CA ASP A 234 9.89 7.49 -14.32
C ASP A 234 9.60 9.01 -14.48
N ALA A 235 8.34 9.40 -14.67
CA ALA A 235 7.94 10.79 -14.88
C ALA A 235 8.18 11.71 -13.67
N VAL A 236 8.33 11.15 -12.47
CA VAL A 236 8.69 11.91 -11.26
C VAL A 236 10.02 11.39 -10.72
N PRO A 237 11.10 12.21 -10.75
CA PRO A 237 12.45 11.73 -10.48
C PRO A 237 12.70 11.42 -8.99
N ASN A 238 12.02 12.12 -8.07
CA ASN A 238 12.26 11.96 -6.64
C ASN A 238 10.94 11.72 -5.88
N VAL A 239 10.52 10.46 -5.84
CA VAL A 239 9.41 10.01 -5.00
C VAL A 239 9.99 9.32 -3.78
N LEU A 240 9.64 9.78 -2.58
CA LEU A 240 9.97 9.16 -1.31
C LEU A 240 8.71 8.70 -0.59
N HIS A 241 8.83 7.54 0.07
CA HIS A 241 7.90 7.21 1.14
C HIS A 241 8.22 8.04 2.39
N HIS A 242 7.20 8.40 3.19
CA HIS A 242 7.39 9.23 4.38
C HIS A 242 8.46 8.68 5.33
N SER A 243 8.57 7.36 5.49
CA SER A 243 9.61 6.74 6.34
C SER A 243 11.04 7.12 5.93
N GLN A 244 11.30 7.21 4.62
CA GLN A 244 12.63 7.53 4.10
C GLN A 244 12.97 9.00 4.33
N LEU A 245 12.00 9.89 4.09
CA LEU A 245 12.19 11.31 4.35
C LEU A 245 12.33 11.59 5.85
N LEU A 246 11.50 11.00 6.70
CA LEU A 246 11.61 11.18 8.16
C LEU A 246 12.94 10.64 8.70
N SER A 247 13.40 9.48 8.22
CA SER A 247 14.72 8.94 8.56
C SER A 247 15.83 9.94 8.24
N ALA A 248 15.83 10.50 7.03
CA ALA A 248 16.82 11.50 6.62
C ALA A 248 16.74 12.80 7.45
N LEU A 249 15.54 13.27 7.76
CA LEU A 249 15.34 14.48 8.57
C LEU A 249 15.81 14.32 10.03
N ILE A 250 15.75 13.10 10.57
CA ILE A 250 16.34 12.76 11.87
C ILE A 250 17.86 12.83 11.79
N ASP A 251 18.46 12.24 10.75
CA ASP A 251 19.93 12.25 10.55
C ASP A 251 20.46 13.67 10.32
N GLU A 252 19.70 14.53 9.62
CA GLU A 252 20.00 15.95 9.44
C GLU A 252 19.80 16.78 10.73
N GLY A 253 19.24 16.18 11.79
CA GLY A 253 18.92 16.86 13.04
C GLY A 253 17.79 17.89 12.91
N LYS A 254 16.98 17.84 11.85
CA LYS A 254 15.78 18.66 11.67
C LYS A 254 14.61 18.16 12.49
N LEU A 255 14.54 16.84 12.71
CA LEU A 255 13.60 16.21 13.64
C LEU A 255 14.36 15.61 14.81
N LYS A 256 14.03 16.05 16.03
CA LYS A 256 14.71 15.62 17.25
C LYS A 256 13.69 14.99 18.21
N PRO A 257 13.53 13.66 18.17
CA PRO A 257 12.74 12.97 19.20
C PRO A 257 13.47 13.07 20.55
N GLU A 258 12.85 13.74 21.51
CA GLU A 258 13.46 14.00 22.82
C GLU A 258 12.61 13.46 23.97
N ARG A 259 11.30 13.35 23.77
CA ARG A 259 10.40 12.78 24.76
C ARG A 259 10.44 11.26 24.67
N GLY A 260 10.84 10.63 25.77
CA GLY A 260 10.80 9.19 25.87
C GLY A 260 9.37 8.65 25.96
N LEU A 261 9.07 7.58 25.23
CA LEU A 261 7.73 6.96 25.23
C LEU A 261 7.64 5.74 26.17
N GLY A 262 8.74 5.01 26.40
CA GLY A 262 8.75 3.84 27.28
C GLY A 262 7.89 2.68 26.77
N LEU A 263 7.79 2.51 25.44
CA LEU A 263 6.91 1.54 24.78
C LEU A 263 7.70 0.40 24.15
N LYS A 264 7.14 -0.81 24.19
CA LYS A 264 7.56 -1.94 23.35
C LYS A 264 6.83 -1.87 22.02
N VAL A 265 7.57 -1.56 20.97
CA VAL A 265 7.03 -1.35 19.63
C VAL A 265 7.44 -2.52 18.75
N ILE A 266 6.48 -3.23 18.15
CA ILE A 266 6.77 -4.29 17.17
C ILE A 266 6.44 -3.81 15.76
N TYR A 267 7.38 -3.89 14.83
CA TYR A 267 7.20 -3.32 13.50
C TYR A 267 6.59 -4.31 12.49
N HIS A 268 5.52 -3.90 11.81
CA HIS A 268 4.94 -4.63 10.69
C HIS A 268 5.40 -4.06 9.35
N ASP A 269 6.30 -4.78 8.65
CA ASP A 269 6.78 -4.39 7.32
C ASP A 269 5.64 -4.44 6.27
N PRO A 270 5.23 -3.29 5.69
CA PRO A 270 4.23 -3.25 4.63
C PRO A 270 4.76 -3.87 3.34
N CYS A 271 3.96 -4.73 2.69
CA CYS A 271 4.42 -5.45 1.50
C CYS A 271 4.79 -4.52 0.32
N PHE A 272 4.04 -3.43 0.10
CA PHE A 272 4.37 -2.46 -0.95
C PHE A 272 5.58 -1.57 -0.62
N LEU A 273 5.97 -1.45 0.65
CA LEU A 273 7.18 -0.70 1.04
C LEU A 273 8.41 -1.58 0.95
N GLY A 274 8.37 -2.73 1.61
CA GLY A 274 9.48 -3.66 1.67
C GLY A 274 9.59 -4.55 0.44
N LYS A 275 8.63 -5.46 0.22
CA LYS A 275 8.73 -6.49 -0.82
C LYS A 275 8.77 -5.92 -2.23
N ARG A 276 8.04 -4.84 -2.48
CA ARG A 276 7.91 -4.20 -3.80
C ARG A 276 8.97 -3.14 -4.07
N ASN A 277 9.48 -2.47 -3.03
CA ASN A 277 10.34 -1.30 -3.18
C ASN A 277 11.66 -1.35 -2.40
N GLY A 278 11.90 -2.41 -1.62
CA GLY A 278 13.17 -2.65 -0.92
C GLY A 278 13.41 -1.79 0.31
N VAL A 279 12.41 -1.04 0.80
CA VAL A 279 12.54 -0.13 1.94
C VAL A 279 12.20 -0.90 3.21
N PHE A 280 13.21 -1.10 4.06
CA PHE A 280 13.10 -1.92 5.29
C PHE A 280 13.69 -1.22 6.51
N GLU A 281 14.84 -0.55 6.37
CA GLU A 281 15.57 -0.05 7.52
C GLU A 281 15.13 1.37 7.91
N GLU A 282 14.72 2.20 6.95
CA GLU A 282 14.29 3.59 7.22
C GLU A 282 13.11 3.67 8.21
N PRO A 283 12.05 2.83 8.12
CA PRO A 283 11.02 2.78 9.16
C PRO A 283 11.54 2.38 10.55
N ARG A 284 12.52 1.46 10.60
CA ARG A 284 13.12 1.00 11.87
C ARG A 284 13.95 2.11 12.50
N HIS A 285 14.76 2.79 11.70
CA HIS A 285 15.55 3.94 12.13
C HIS A 285 14.67 5.04 12.75
N VAL A 286 13.52 5.34 12.14
CA VAL A 286 12.54 6.28 12.70
C VAL A 286 12.03 5.84 14.08
N ILE A 287 11.75 4.55 14.27
CA ILE A 287 11.27 4.01 15.54
C ILE A 287 12.40 4.01 16.59
N GLU A 288 13.59 3.54 16.23
CA GLU A 288 14.76 3.42 17.12
C GLU A 288 15.30 4.78 17.56
N ALA A 289 15.10 5.83 16.77
CA ALA A 289 15.45 7.19 17.15
C ALA A 289 14.65 7.70 18.36
N ILE A 290 13.49 7.11 18.68
CA ILE A 290 12.62 7.53 19.78
C ILE A 290 13.21 7.07 21.13
N PRO A 291 13.51 7.98 22.07
CA PRO A 291 14.08 7.59 23.36
C PRO A 291 13.17 6.62 24.14
N GLY A 292 13.78 5.58 24.71
CA GLY A 292 13.07 4.61 25.56
C GLY A 292 12.07 3.71 24.84
N VAL A 293 12.05 3.68 23.51
CA VAL A 293 11.35 2.64 22.75
C VAL A 293 12.21 1.38 22.68
N GLU A 294 11.60 0.23 22.95
CA GLU A 294 12.18 -1.09 22.68
C GLU A 294 11.59 -1.61 21.36
N LEU A 295 12.40 -1.67 20.29
CA LEU A 295 11.96 -2.24 19.02
C LEU A 295 12.00 -3.77 19.08
N LEU A 296 10.83 -4.38 18.93
CA LEU A 296 10.61 -5.81 18.76
C LEU A 296 10.45 -6.14 17.27
N GLU A 297 10.77 -7.39 16.92
CA GLU A 297 10.67 -7.90 15.56
C GLU A 297 9.84 -9.18 15.51
N PHE A 298 8.95 -9.26 14.54
CA PHE A 298 8.27 -10.52 14.25
C PHE A 298 9.25 -11.53 13.62
N ASP A 299 9.07 -12.83 13.89
CA ASP A 299 9.86 -13.90 13.23
C ASP A 299 9.83 -13.77 11.70
N ARG A 300 8.65 -13.41 11.17
CA ARG A 300 8.45 -13.06 9.77
C ARG A 300 8.46 -11.55 9.63
N ASN A 301 9.65 -11.00 9.38
CA ASN A 301 9.90 -9.59 9.08
C ASN A 301 10.53 -9.40 7.70
N ARG A 302 10.77 -8.13 7.31
CA ARG A 302 11.35 -7.72 6.03
C ARG A 302 10.69 -8.43 4.84
N SER A 303 11.48 -9.04 3.96
CA SER A 303 11.00 -9.77 2.78
C SER A 303 10.12 -10.99 3.11
N ARG A 304 10.15 -11.48 4.36
CA ARG A 304 9.32 -12.59 4.85
C ARG A 304 8.02 -12.15 5.52
N SER A 305 7.79 -10.84 5.72
CA SER A 305 6.62 -10.31 6.42
C SER A 305 5.29 -10.86 5.90
N LEU A 306 4.34 -11.09 6.80
CA LEU A 306 2.98 -11.51 6.43
C LEU A 306 2.19 -10.32 5.89
N CYS A 307 1.33 -10.54 4.89
CA CYS A 307 0.44 -9.48 4.39
C CYS A 307 -0.66 -9.15 5.42
N CYS A 308 -1.01 -7.87 5.56
CA CYS A 308 -2.16 -7.40 6.34
C CYS A 308 -3.52 -7.65 5.66
N GLU A 309 -3.51 -8.07 4.39
CA GLU A 309 -4.69 -8.28 3.54
C GLU A 309 -5.42 -7.02 3.05
N GLY A 310 -4.83 -5.82 3.12
CA GLY A 310 -5.48 -4.62 2.56
C GLY A 310 -5.31 -4.40 1.05
N GLY A 311 -4.18 -4.80 0.48
CA GLY A 311 -3.88 -4.55 -0.94
C GLY A 311 -4.58 -5.48 -1.93
N GLY A 312 -4.52 -5.16 -3.22
CA GLY A 312 -5.06 -5.99 -4.29
C GLY A 312 -6.59 -5.92 -4.41
N GLY A 313 -7.20 -4.84 -3.94
CA GLY A 313 -8.66 -4.64 -3.87
C GLY A 313 -9.33 -5.20 -2.62
N ARG A 314 -8.54 -5.72 -1.67
CA ARG A 314 -9.05 -6.42 -0.48
C ARG A 314 -9.57 -5.48 0.62
N MET A 315 -9.39 -4.17 0.50
CA MET A 315 -10.12 -3.20 1.33
C MET A 315 -11.62 -3.22 1.08
N TRP A 316 -12.08 -3.68 -0.09
CA TRP A 316 -13.50 -3.64 -0.50
C TRP A 316 -14.13 -5.02 -0.64
N VAL A 317 -13.34 -6.09 -0.70
CA VAL A 317 -13.81 -7.47 -0.81
C VAL A 317 -13.36 -8.23 0.41
N ASP A 318 -14.27 -8.97 1.02
CA ASP A 318 -13.93 -9.93 2.08
C ASP A 318 -13.70 -11.33 1.52
N VAL A 319 -12.84 -12.12 2.16
CA VAL A 319 -12.54 -13.49 1.76
C VAL A 319 -12.64 -14.38 2.99
N PRO A 320 -13.35 -15.52 2.91
CA PRO A 320 -13.53 -16.42 4.03
C PRO A 320 -12.23 -16.90 4.68
N GLY A 321 -12.33 -17.25 5.96
CA GLY A 321 -11.25 -17.82 6.77
C GLY A 321 -10.57 -16.80 7.70
N GLU A 322 -9.68 -17.29 8.56
CA GLU A 322 -8.94 -16.47 9.54
C GLU A 322 -8.18 -15.33 8.85
N LYS A 323 -8.40 -14.07 9.26
CA LYS A 323 -7.67 -12.92 8.70
C LYS A 323 -6.18 -13.01 9.05
N LEU A 324 -5.29 -12.78 8.09
CA LEU A 324 -3.84 -12.79 8.34
C LEU A 324 -3.44 -11.65 9.28
N ALA A 325 -4.19 -10.55 9.28
CA ALA A 325 -4.04 -9.46 10.23
C ALA A 325 -4.29 -9.92 11.68
N GLU A 326 -5.30 -10.76 11.94
CA GLU A 326 -5.55 -11.31 13.29
C GLU A 326 -4.40 -12.21 13.76
N ARG A 327 -3.83 -13.01 12.86
CA ARG A 327 -2.62 -13.79 13.17
C ARG A 327 -1.46 -12.88 13.56
N ARG A 328 -1.29 -11.75 12.87
CA ARG A 328 -0.26 -10.75 13.22
C ARG A 328 -0.50 -10.11 14.58
N VAL A 329 -1.74 -9.81 14.91
CA VAL A 329 -2.10 -9.28 16.23
C VAL A 329 -1.75 -10.28 17.33
N ARG A 330 -2.09 -11.56 17.16
CA ARG A 330 -1.74 -12.61 18.13
C ARG A 330 -0.22 -12.74 18.31
N GLU A 331 0.53 -12.80 17.22
CA GLU A 331 2.01 -12.83 17.26
C GLU A 331 2.59 -11.63 18.02
N ALA A 332 2.06 -10.42 17.81
CA ALA A 332 2.51 -9.22 18.51
C ALA A 332 2.21 -9.27 20.01
N ALA A 333 1.00 -9.69 20.37
CA ALA A 333 0.59 -9.82 21.77
C ALA A 333 1.38 -10.90 22.52
N GLU A 334 1.67 -12.03 21.87
CA GLU A 334 2.50 -13.12 22.43
C GLU A 334 3.94 -12.66 22.72
N GLN A 335 4.47 -11.73 21.93
CA GLN A 335 5.79 -11.13 22.18
C GLN A 335 5.75 -9.99 23.22
N GLY A 336 4.56 -9.63 23.71
CA GLY A 336 4.41 -8.59 24.73
C GLY A 336 4.63 -7.17 24.20
N ALA A 337 4.30 -6.91 22.93
CA ALA A 337 4.31 -5.56 22.37
C ALA A 337 3.15 -4.71 22.93
N ASP A 338 3.40 -3.41 23.12
CA ASP A 338 2.37 -2.42 23.46
C ASP A 338 1.75 -1.82 22.18
N VAL A 339 2.56 -1.70 21.13
CA VAL A 339 2.19 -1.08 19.86
C VAL A 339 2.67 -1.91 18.68
N ILE A 340 1.78 -2.18 17.72
CA ILE A 340 2.18 -2.56 16.36
C ILE A 340 2.44 -1.27 15.57
N ALA A 341 3.70 -1.00 15.26
CA ALA A 341 4.06 0.10 14.38
C ALA A 341 3.87 -0.31 12.91
N VAL A 342 3.26 0.58 12.13
CA VAL A 342 3.07 0.43 10.68
C VAL A 342 3.61 1.64 9.94
N ALA A 343 3.82 1.48 8.63
CA ALA A 343 4.19 2.58 7.75
C ALA A 343 3.31 2.55 6.49
N CYS A 344 2.03 2.23 6.68
CA CYS A 344 1.06 2.04 5.61
C CYS A 344 -0.37 2.24 6.12
N PRO A 345 -1.14 3.16 5.52
CA PRO A 345 -2.54 3.40 5.91
C PRO A 345 -3.45 2.17 5.79
N PHE A 346 -3.24 1.29 4.81
CA PHE A 346 -4.00 0.03 4.73
C PHE A 346 -3.63 -0.92 5.86
N CYS A 347 -2.34 -1.08 6.18
CA CYS A 347 -1.92 -1.87 7.34
C CYS A 347 -2.51 -1.30 8.64
N LEU A 348 -2.54 0.02 8.78
CA LEU A 348 -3.11 0.69 9.95
C LEU A 348 -4.57 0.29 10.16
N VAL A 349 -5.42 0.52 9.14
CA VAL A 349 -6.86 0.24 9.20
C VAL A 349 -7.12 -1.25 9.43
N THR A 350 -6.46 -2.12 8.67
CA THR A 350 -6.68 -3.58 8.74
C THR A 350 -6.20 -4.20 10.04
N LEU A 351 -5.04 -3.77 10.57
CA LEU A 351 -4.54 -4.28 11.84
C LEU A 351 -5.31 -3.71 13.03
N GLU A 352 -5.79 -2.47 12.97
CA GLU A 352 -6.62 -1.90 14.04
C GLU A 352 -7.99 -2.60 14.14
N GLU A 353 -8.60 -2.94 13.00
CA GLU A 353 -9.77 -3.80 12.98
C GLU A 353 -9.44 -5.17 13.60
N ALA A 354 -8.32 -5.78 13.18
CA ALA A 354 -7.89 -7.09 13.66
C ALA A 354 -7.58 -7.12 15.17
N VAL A 355 -7.10 -6.00 15.75
CA VAL A 355 -6.92 -5.87 17.20
C VAL A 355 -8.24 -6.07 17.93
N LYS A 356 -9.32 -5.46 17.42
CA LYS A 356 -10.66 -5.56 17.99
C LYS A 356 -11.26 -6.95 17.77
N THR A 357 -11.17 -7.50 16.56
CA THR A 357 -11.77 -8.81 16.27
C THR A 357 -11.03 -9.97 16.94
N ALA A 358 -9.73 -9.82 17.23
CA ALA A 358 -8.95 -10.79 17.98
C ALA A 358 -9.04 -10.64 19.52
N GLY A 359 -9.69 -9.59 20.04
CA GLY A 359 -9.89 -9.36 21.48
C GLY A 359 -8.66 -8.80 22.22
N PHE A 360 -7.87 -7.94 21.57
CA PHE A 360 -6.66 -7.34 22.11
C PHE A 360 -6.73 -5.81 22.27
N GLU A 361 -7.91 -5.20 22.11
CA GLU A 361 -8.11 -3.74 22.09
C GLU A 361 -7.69 -3.01 23.38
N GLU A 362 -7.68 -3.70 24.53
CA GLU A 362 -7.19 -3.13 25.79
C GLU A 362 -5.68 -3.27 25.98
N LYS A 363 -5.01 -4.10 25.16
CA LYS A 363 -3.60 -4.48 25.34
C LYS A 363 -2.68 -3.96 24.25
N LEU A 364 -3.19 -3.81 23.04
CA LEU A 364 -2.36 -3.53 21.86
C LEU A 364 -2.95 -2.37 21.07
N LYS A 365 -2.09 -1.41 20.72
CA LYS A 365 -2.45 -0.31 19.81
C LYS A 365 -1.79 -0.49 18.44
N VAL A 366 -2.37 0.12 17.42
CA VAL A 366 -1.74 0.22 16.09
C VAL A 366 -1.49 1.70 15.81
N MET A 367 -0.23 2.03 15.51
CA MET A 367 0.18 3.40 15.23
C MET A 367 1.08 3.45 14.01
N ASP A 368 0.93 4.48 13.18
CA ASP A 368 1.89 4.76 12.14
C ASP A 368 3.19 5.33 12.76
N ILE A 369 4.33 5.07 12.11
CA ILE A 369 5.63 5.58 12.57
C ILE A 369 5.67 7.12 12.65
N SER A 370 4.88 7.82 11.82
CA SER A 370 4.76 9.28 11.88
C SER A 370 4.06 9.75 13.15
N GLU A 371 3.04 9.02 13.63
CA GLU A 371 2.36 9.31 14.89
C GLU A 371 3.29 9.08 16.09
N LEU A 372 4.06 7.99 16.07
CA LEU A 372 5.05 7.69 17.11
C LEU A 372 6.15 8.76 17.17
N LEU A 373 6.71 9.12 16.02
CA LEU A 373 7.75 10.15 15.95
C LEU A 373 7.22 11.50 16.44
N LEU A 374 6.04 11.91 15.98
CA LEU A 374 5.41 13.17 16.40
C LEU A 374 5.16 13.20 17.91
N ALA A 375 4.70 12.09 18.51
CA ALA A 375 4.49 11.99 19.95
C ALA A 375 5.79 12.12 20.77
N SER A 376 6.95 11.84 20.16
CA SER A 376 8.27 11.94 20.77
C SER A 376 8.97 13.29 20.54
N LEU A 377 8.50 14.09 19.59
CA LEU A 377 9.01 15.45 19.44
C LEU A 377 8.75 16.26 20.71
N ARG A 378 9.59 17.29 20.93
CA ARG A 378 9.37 18.27 22.00
C ARG A 378 7.91 18.73 21.95
N GLY A 379 7.20 18.58 23.06
CA GLY A 379 5.92 19.29 23.23
C GLY A 379 6.17 20.80 23.12
N PRO A 380 5.14 21.59 22.77
CA PRO A 380 5.23 23.04 22.80
C PRO A 380 5.69 23.58 24.17
#